data_AF-A0A8D8VPI2-F1
#
_entry.id   AF-A0A8D8VPI2-F1
#
_cell.length_a   1.000
_cell.length_b   1.000
_cell.length_c   1.000
_cell.angle_alpha   90.00
_cell.angle_beta   90.00
_cell.angle_gamma   90.00
#
_symmetry.space_group_name_H-M   'P 1'
#
loop_
_entity.id
_entity.type
_entity.pdbx_description
1 polymer ?
#
loop_
_entity_poly.entity_id
_entity_poly.type
_entity_poly.pdbx_seq_one_letter_code
_entity_poly.pdbx_strand_id
1 'polypeptide(L)'
;MVIDFSMTPEALEEMFLSRTIEKETDYEEQYERSLAAVRSNKQNYSTFNKHVMTELTRANVWNKNAALDNIKKNLEKCKEAKDKLLEAESIVATLAPMRDLYRPIAKRAVILYQARKDMTKVNHMYQFSLERFIDKVFPNSFDPSQNSIQNMSMQSAQSIDKETEQIEQDQDYELNQRLISVVDSLTVNCYKHICLALFEKHKILFSLQVALRVQLSMDLITRPELDFFMRESNPFPLPEILSYARYEYIRYNKPIGGVPESETSADKSLLVCPAEWLQERWDYLVRLGEMLSDTVLGNLHKRIADQLNEWKQWYDEEQPEIVPIPEPNTTEFHRVLIVRCLRPDRVYASVCHYVTSVLGYQMVDTFLIDYEEVMELTACSVPVLFILQPGCDPEQDLRKLALNHNTTLTSLPMCQGQEQAASSLIKFSALEGHWVLLSNIHLVPSFTRHLESIITTALNDASLSHKSSYSGVDEFCKGNSRCV
;
A
#
# COMPACT_ATOMS: atom_id res chain seq x y z
N MET A 1 -12.09 -27.59 -10.84
CA MET A 1 -10.93 -26.73 -11.12
C MET A 1 -11.10 -25.49 -10.27
N VAL A 2 -10.34 -25.37 -9.17
CA VAL A 2 -10.34 -24.14 -8.37
C VAL A 2 -9.29 -23.24 -9.02
N ILE A 3 -9.73 -22.12 -9.57
CA ILE A 3 -8.82 -21.10 -10.12
C ILE A 3 -8.52 -20.15 -8.98
N ASP A 4 -7.25 -20.03 -8.62
CA ASP A 4 -6.82 -19.01 -7.67
C ASP A 4 -6.75 -17.67 -8.39
N PHE A 5 -7.58 -16.71 -7.95
CA PHE A 5 -7.57 -15.33 -8.45
C PHE A 5 -6.66 -14.43 -7.59
N SER A 6 -5.88 -14.99 -6.67
CA SER A 6 -4.92 -14.22 -5.89
C SER A 6 -3.82 -13.67 -6.79
N MET A 7 -3.76 -12.34 -6.89
CA MET A 7 -2.73 -11.66 -7.67
C MET A 7 -1.42 -11.61 -6.90
N THR A 8 -0.33 -11.95 -7.57
CA THR A 8 1.03 -11.79 -7.04
C THR A 8 1.46 -10.32 -7.01
N PRO A 9 2.39 -9.91 -6.13
CA PRO A 9 2.95 -8.55 -6.13
C PRO A 9 3.47 -8.11 -7.49
N GLU A 10 4.19 -9.00 -8.18
CA GLU A 10 4.78 -8.74 -9.50
C GLU A 10 3.71 -8.51 -10.56
N ALA A 11 2.62 -9.28 -10.54
CA ALA A 11 1.50 -9.09 -11.46
C ALA A 11 0.77 -7.76 -11.21
N LEU A 12 0.64 -7.36 -9.94
CA LEU A 12 0.09 -6.05 -9.58
C LEU A 12 1.02 -4.90 -10.00
N GLU A 13 2.34 -5.08 -9.86
CA GLU A 13 3.33 -4.09 -10.30
C GLU A 13 3.22 -3.83 -11.80
N GLU A 14 3.22 -4.89 -12.62
CA GLU A 14 3.08 -4.75 -14.07
C GLU A 14 1.72 -4.16 -14.47
N MET A 15 0.64 -4.50 -13.76
CA MET A 15 -0.68 -3.91 -13.98
C MET A 15 -0.70 -2.40 -13.69
N PHE A 16 -0.16 -1.96 -12.54
CA PHE A 16 -0.09 -0.54 -12.22
C PHE A 16 0.86 0.21 -13.15
N LEU A 17 1.95 -0.44 -13.58
CA LEU A 17 2.89 0.15 -14.53
C LEU A 17 2.20 0.45 -15.86
N SER A 18 1.54 -0.54 -16.48
CA SER A 18 0.78 -0.33 -17.71
C SER A 18 -0.24 0.79 -17.54
N ARG A 19 -1.01 0.79 -16.44
CA ARG A 19 -2.02 1.82 -16.18
C ARG A 19 -1.44 3.23 -15.97
N THR A 20 -0.22 3.32 -15.43
CA THR A 20 0.49 4.60 -15.29
C THR A 20 0.85 5.16 -16.65
N ILE A 21 1.44 4.32 -17.50
CA ILE A 21 1.95 4.73 -18.82
C ILE A 21 0.79 5.07 -19.75
N GLU A 22 -0.32 4.30 -19.71
CA GLU A 22 -1.56 4.59 -20.44
C GLU A 22 -2.10 6.00 -20.18
N LYS A 23 -1.94 6.52 -18.96
CA LYS A 23 -2.42 7.85 -18.58
C LYS A 23 -1.47 8.97 -18.99
N GLU A 24 -0.17 8.72 -18.92
CA GLU A 24 0.86 9.76 -19.13
C GLU A 24 1.26 9.88 -20.61
N THR A 25 1.21 8.80 -21.41
CA THR A 25 1.77 8.80 -22.76
C THR A 25 1.05 7.89 -23.76
N ASP A 26 1.13 8.22 -25.05
CA ASP A 26 0.63 7.38 -26.15
C ASP A 26 1.53 6.16 -26.48
N TYR A 27 2.70 6.05 -25.84
CA TYR A 27 3.69 4.99 -26.14
C TYR A 27 3.25 3.60 -25.66
N GLU A 28 2.39 3.49 -24.65
CA GLU A 28 1.92 2.17 -24.18
C GLU A 28 1.13 1.45 -25.26
N GLU A 29 0.34 2.15 -26.07
CA GLU A 29 -0.38 1.52 -27.18
C GLU A 29 0.58 0.92 -28.21
N GLN A 30 1.72 1.60 -28.47
CA GLN A 30 2.77 1.09 -29.35
C GLN A 30 3.46 -0.14 -28.73
N TYR A 31 3.71 -0.11 -27.41
CA TYR A 31 4.27 -1.22 -26.67
C TYR A 31 3.35 -2.45 -26.70
N GLU A 32 2.06 -2.30 -26.39
CA GLU A 32 1.08 -3.38 -26.42
C GLU A 32 0.92 -3.98 -27.83
N ARG A 33 0.85 -3.13 -28.86
CA ARG A 33 0.82 -3.57 -30.26
C ARG A 33 2.06 -4.41 -30.60
N SER A 34 3.25 -3.96 -30.18
CA SER A 34 4.49 -4.69 -30.41
C SER A 34 4.55 -6.02 -29.65
N LEU A 35 4.07 -6.08 -28.40
CA LEU A 35 3.96 -7.33 -27.63
C LEU A 35 2.95 -8.31 -28.24
N ALA A 36 1.81 -7.83 -28.71
CA ALA A 36 0.83 -8.65 -29.42
C ALA A 36 1.43 -9.23 -30.71
N ALA A 37 2.22 -8.43 -31.45
CA ALA A 37 2.96 -8.90 -32.60
C ALA A 37 4.00 -9.98 -32.24
N VAL A 38 4.77 -9.81 -31.15
CA VAL A 38 5.71 -10.83 -30.65
C VAL A 38 4.98 -12.14 -30.32
N ARG A 39 3.86 -12.07 -29.58
CA ARG A 39 3.07 -13.25 -29.20
C ARG A 39 2.56 -14.00 -30.43
N SER A 40 1.95 -13.27 -31.38
CA SER A 40 1.45 -13.83 -32.63
C SER A 40 2.57 -14.44 -33.48
N ASN A 41 3.69 -13.73 -33.65
CA ASN A 41 4.83 -14.20 -34.43
C ASN A 41 5.51 -15.42 -33.81
N LYS A 42 5.62 -15.48 -32.48
CA LYS A 42 6.15 -16.64 -31.75
C LYS A 42 5.24 -17.87 -31.90
N GLN A 43 3.93 -17.66 -31.87
CA GLN A 43 2.96 -18.73 -32.13
C GLN A 43 3.06 -19.24 -33.57
N ASN A 44 3.10 -18.33 -34.55
CA ASN A 44 3.27 -18.66 -35.97
C ASN A 44 4.60 -19.39 -36.23
N TYR A 45 5.70 -18.95 -35.62
CA TYR A 45 6.98 -19.63 -35.71
C TYR A 45 6.91 -21.05 -35.16
N SER A 46 6.28 -21.25 -33.99
CA SER A 46 6.10 -22.59 -33.40
C SER A 46 5.23 -23.51 -34.26
N THR A 47 4.13 -23.00 -34.83
CA THR A 47 3.24 -23.78 -35.70
C THR A 47 3.93 -24.15 -37.00
N PHE A 48 4.60 -23.22 -37.68
CA PHE A 48 5.35 -23.51 -38.90
C PHE A 48 6.51 -24.48 -38.63
N ASN A 49 7.22 -24.33 -37.52
CA ASN A 49 8.29 -25.27 -37.16
C ASN A 49 7.75 -26.68 -36.88
N LYS A 50 6.62 -26.81 -36.17
CA LYS A 50 5.92 -28.10 -36.02
C LYS A 50 5.50 -28.68 -37.36
N HIS A 51 4.97 -27.87 -38.28
CA HIS A 51 4.61 -28.32 -39.61
C HIS A 51 5.83 -28.86 -40.37
N VAL A 52 6.95 -28.14 -40.39
CA VAL A 52 8.20 -28.62 -40.98
C VAL A 52 8.62 -29.95 -40.36
N MET A 53 8.59 -30.08 -39.03
CA MET A 53 8.93 -31.34 -38.35
C MET A 53 7.99 -32.48 -38.71
N THR A 54 6.67 -32.25 -38.74
CA THR A 54 5.70 -33.29 -39.13
C THR A 54 5.91 -33.73 -40.58
N GLU A 55 6.18 -32.81 -41.50
CA GLU A 55 6.44 -33.14 -42.90
C GLU A 55 7.76 -33.88 -43.07
N LEU A 56 8.82 -33.54 -42.30
CA LEU A 56 10.08 -34.29 -42.28
C LEU A 56 9.89 -35.71 -41.75
N THR A 57 9.08 -35.91 -40.70
CA THR A 57 8.78 -37.25 -40.18
C THR A 57 7.90 -38.09 -41.11
N ARG A 58 7.02 -37.45 -41.89
CA ARG A 58 6.14 -38.11 -42.88
C ARG A 58 6.85 -38.41 -44.19
N ALA A 59 7.93 -37.70 -44.51
CA ALA A 59 8.65 -37.85 -45.75
C ALA A 59 9.38 -39.20 -45.83
N ASN A 60 8.67 -40.23 -46.31
CA ASN A 60 9.30 -41.44 -46.83
C ASN A 60 10.00 -41.12 -48.17
N VAL A 61 11.19 -41.70 -48.36
CA VAL A 61 12.23 -41.46 -49.39
C VAL A 61 11.77 -41.37 -50.85
N TRP A 62 10.50 -41.67 -51.17
CA TRP A 62 9.98 -41.87 -52.52
C TRP A 62 9.03 -40.78 -53.06
N ASN A 63 8.45 -39.90 -52.21
CA ASN A 63 7.51 -38.85 -52.63
C ASN A 63 8.15 -37.44 -52.65
N LYS A 64 9.33 -37.33 -53.27
CA LYS A 64 10.30 -36.24 -53.03
C LYS A 64 9.87 -34.85 -53.49
N ASN A 65 9.05 -34.67 -54.53
CA ASN A 65 8.95 -33.33 -55.14
C ASN A 65 7.89 -32.45 -54.46
N ALA A 66 6.66 -32.93 -54.30
CA ALA A 66 5.59 -32.14 -53.67
C ALA A 66 5.83 -31.86 -52.18
N ALA A 67 6.41 -32.84 -51.45
CA ALA A 67 6.76 -32.67 -50.04
C ALA A 67 7.91 -31.65 -49.86
N LEU A 68 8.88 -31.65 -50.77
CA LEU A 68 10.06 -30.78 -50.69
C LEU A 68 9.71 -29.33 -51.06
N ASP A 69 8.77 -29.10 -51.97
CA ASP A 69 8.24 -27.77 -52.26
C ASP A 69 7.43 -27.21 -51.08
N ASN A 70 6.61 -28.04 -50.42
CA ASN A 70 5.90 -27.65 -49.20
C ASN A 70 6.85 -27.35 -48.03
N ILE A 71 7.89 -28.16 -47.86
CA ILE A 71 8.92 -27.92 -46.83
C ILE A 71 9.67 -26.61 -47.12
N LYS A 72 10.08 -26.35 -48.37
CA LYS A 72 10.73 -25.09 -48.74
C LYS A 72 9.85 -23.87 -48.47
N LYS A 73 8.57 -23.95 -48.86
CA LYS A 73 7.60 -22.87 -48.62
C LYS A 73 7.37 -22.62 -47.12
N ASN A 74 7.26 -23.67 -46.31
CA ASN A 74 7.11 -23.53 -44.86
C ASN A 74 8.40 -23.05 -44.19
N LEU A 75 9.57 -23.42 -44.71
CA LEU A 75 10.87 -22.93 -44.25
C LEU A 75 11.03 -21.43 -44.51
N GLU A 76 10.60 -20.95 -45.68
CA GLU A 76 10.62 -19.53 -46.02
C GLU A 76 9.71 -18.72 -45.09
N LYS A 77 8.48 -19.19 -44.85
CA LYS A 77 7.57 -18.61 -43.85
C LYS A 77 8.14 -18.66 -42.43
N CYS A 78 8.86 -19.72 -42.05
CA CYS A 78 9.56 -19.80 -40.78
C CYS A 78 10.65 -18.72 -40.65
N LYS A 79 11.39 -18.43 -41.73
CA LYS A 79 12.41 -17.38 -41.75
C LYS A 79 11.76 -16.00 -41.62
N GLU A 80 10.76 -15.70 -42.43
CA GLU A 80 10.02 -14.43 -42.35
C GLU A 80 9.39 -14.21 -40.97
N ALA A 81 8.80 -15.26 -40.36
CA ALA A 81 8.22 -15.17 -39.02
C ALA A 81 9.30 -14.94 -37.95
N LYS A 82 10.51 -15.47 -38.14
CA LYS A 82 11.65 -15.25 -37.24
C LYS A 82 12.18 -13.83 -37.38
N ASP A 83 12.30 -13.30 -38.59
CA ASP A 83 12.81 -11.95 -38.83
C ASP A 83 11.86 -10.90 -38.24
N LYS A 84 10.55 -11.04 -38.48
CA LYS A 84 9.52 -10.18 -37.85
C LYS A 84 9.45 -10.32 -36.33
N LEU A 85 9.80 -11.48 -35.79
CA LEU A 85 9.90 -11.68 -34.35
C LEU A 85 11.09 -10.89 -33.78
N LEU A 86 12.25 -10.93 -34.43
CA LEU A 86 13.44 -10.18 -34.01
C LEU A 86 13.22 -8.66 -34.10
N GLU A 87 12.56 -8.18 -35.16
CA GLU A 87 12.18 -6.76 -35.29
C GLU A 87 11.28 -6.32 -34.13
N ALA A 88 10.21 -7.07 -33.84
CA ALA A 88 9.29 -6.76 -32.75
C ALA A 88 9.96 -6.85 -31.38
N GLU A 89 10.87 -7.82 -31.15
CA GLU A 89 11.67 -7.92 -29.93
C GLU A 89 12.62 -6.72 -29.77
N SER A 90 13.21 -6.21 -30.86
CA SER A 90 14.06 -5.02 -30.79
C SER A 90 13.28 -3.77 -30.36
N ILE A 91 12.04 -3.60 -30.84
CA ILE A 91 11.17 -2.48 -30.46
C ILE A 91 10.77 -2.58 -28.98
N VAL A 92 10.44 -3.78 -28.51
CA VAL A 92 10.15 -4.01 -27.09
C VAL A 92 11.38 -3.67 -26.22
N ALA A 93 12.59 -4.02 -26.69
CA ALA A 93 13.83 -3.72 -25.98
C ALA A 93 14.17 -2.22 -25.93
N THR A 94 13.83 -1.44 -26.97
CA THR A 94 14.01 0.02 -26.94
C THR A 94 12.98 0.72 -26.06
N LEU A 95 11.78 0.16 -25.93
CA LEU A 95 10.71 0.71 -25.08
C LEU A 95 10.85 0.35 -23.60
N ALA A 96 11.45 -0.80 -23.28
CA ALA A 96 11.67 -1.26 -21.89
C ALA A 96 12.29 -0.20 -20.94
N PRO A 97 13.39 0.51 -21.29
CA PRO A 97 14.00 1.50 -20.39
C PRO A 97 13.06 2.68 -20.10
N MET A 98 12.21 3.08 -21.04
CA MET A 98 11.22 4.14 -20.81
C MET A 98 10.14 3.70 -19.83
N ARG A 99 9.75 2.41 -19.83
CA ARG A 99 8.81 1.87 -18.84
C ARG A 99 9.44 1.80 -17.45
N ASP A 100 10.72 1.47 -17.37
CA ASP A 100 11.41 1.35 -16.08
C ASP A 100 11.50 2.68 -15.31
N LEU A 101 11.44 3.83 -16.00
CA LEU A 101 11.35 5.16 -15.36
C LEU A 101 10.10 5.30 -14.48
N TYR A 102 8.97 4.69 -14.86
CA TYR A 102 7.69 4.75 -14.12
C TYR A 102 7.53 3.61 -13.11
N ARG A 103 8.45 2.64 -13.09
CA ARG A 103 8.43 1.49 -12.16
C ARG A 103 8.36 1.90 -10.67
N PRO A 104 8.98 2.99 -10.20
CA PRO A 104 8.84 3.42 -8.80
C PRO A 104 7.39 3.73 -8.39
N ILE A 105 6.58 4.33 -9.28
CA ILE A 105 5.15 4.61 -9.01
C ILE A 105 4.40 3.30 -8.83
N ALA A 106 4.63 2.34 -9.74
CA ALA A 106 3.99 1.03 -9.68
C ALA A 106 4.35 0.28 -8.39
N LYS A 107 5.63 0.25 -8.02
CA LYS A 107 6.09 -0.34 -6.74
C LYS A 107 5.42 0.30 -5.54
N ARG A 108 5.30 1.63 -5.53
CA ARG A 108 4.59 2.36 -4.46
C ARG A 108 3.11 1.96 -4.39
N ALA A 109 2.43 1.90 -5.53
CA ALA A 109 1.02 1.52 -5.61
C ALA A 109 0.77 0.10 -5.07
N VAL A 110 1.66 -0.85 -5.39
CA VAL A 110 1.61 -2.21 -4.85
C VAL A 110 1.76 -2.21 -3.33
N ILE A 111 2.73 -1.47 -2.78
CA ILE A 111 2.94 -1.37 -1.33
C ILE A 111 1.68 -0.84 -0.62
N LEU A 112 1.07 0.23 -1.17
CA LEU A 112 -0.14 0.84 -0.63
C LEU A 112 -1.34 -0.13 -0.69
N TYR A 113 -1.51 -0.81 -1.82
CA TYR A 113 -2.59 -1.79 -1.97
C TYR A 113 -2.40 -3.00 -1.04
N GLN A 114 -1.18 -3.51 -0.88
CA GLN A 114 -0.89 -4.59 0.05
C GLN A 114 -1.12 -4.18 1.50
N ALA A 115 -0.68 -2.97 1.88
CA ALA A 115 -0.96 -2.43 3.21
C ALA A 115 -2.47 -2.33 3.47
N ARG A 116 -3.22 -1.84 2.49
CA ARG A 116 -4.67 -1.79 2.55
C ARG A 116 -5.29 -3.18 2.70
N LYS A 117 -4.85 -4.17 1.92
CA LYS A 117 -5.36 -5.55 1.98
C LYS A 117 -5.13 -6.18 3.35
N ASP A 118 -3.97 -5.93 3.95
CA ASP A 118 -3.62 -6.47 5.27
C ASP A 118 -4.46 -5.89 6.41
N MET A 119 -5.06 -4.71 6.25
CA MET A 119 -5.99 -4.15 7.24
C MET A 119 -7.21 -5.07 7.48
N THR A 120 -7.58 -5.91 6.50
CA THR A 120 -8.61 -6.95 6.68
C THR A 120 -8.30 -7.91 7.83
N LYS A 121 -7.01 -8.15 8.13
CA LYS A 121 -6.58 -8.99 9.26
C LYS A 121 -6.82 -8.33 10.61
N VAL A 122 -6.83 -7.00 10.66
CA VAL A 122 -7.10 -6.21 11.89
C VAL A 122 -8.60 -6.20 12.18
N ASN A 123 -9.42 -5.95 11.15
CA ASN A 123 -10.87 -5.98 11.28
C ASN A 123 -11.52 -6.45 9.98
N HIS A 124 -12.49 -7.36 10.09
CA HIS A 124 -13.27 -7.89 8.97
C HIS A 124 -14.05 -6.82 8.20
N MET A 125 -14.32 -5.65 8.80
CA MET A 125 -14.97 -4.53 8.12
C MET A 125 -14.07 -3.81 7.11
N TYR A 126 -12.75 -4.00 7.18
CA TYR A 126 -11.78 -3.32 6.31
C TYR A 126 -11.59 -4.08 4.99
N GLN A 127 -12.69 -4.36 4.30
CA GLN A 127 -12.68 -5.01 2.99
C GLN A 127 -12.79 -3.96 1.90
N PHE A 128 -11.90 -4.09 0.91
CA PHE A 128 -11.82 -3.13 -0.17
C PHE A 128 -11.64 -3.86 -1.50
N SER A 129 -12.38 -3.43 -2.52
CA SER A 129 -12.19 -3.91 -3.89
C SER A 129 -10.94 -3.30 -4.53
N LEU A 130 -10.23 -4.12 -5.31
CA LEU A 130 -9.13 -3.69 -6.16
C LEU A 130 -9.61 -2.75 -7.26
N GLU A 131 -10.78 -3.02 -7.86
CA GLU A 131 -11.36 -2.20 -8.94
C GLU A 131 -11.54 -0.75 -8.48
N ARG A 132 -12.06 -0.55 -7.26
CA ARG A 132 -12.20 0.80 -6.69
C ARG A 132 -10.86 1.51 -6.49
N PHE A 133 -9.79 0.77 -6.20
CA PHE A 133 -8.44 1.34 -6.12
C PHE A 133 -7.96 1.82 -7.50
N ILE A 134 -8.17 1.00 -8.53
CA ILE A 134 -7.75 1.27 -9.90
C ILE A 134 -8.57 2.39 -10.55
N ASP A 135 -9.87 2.45 -10.31
CA ASP A 135 -10.77 3.35 -11.04
C ASP A 135 -10.91 4.74 -10.42
N LYS A 136 -10.62 4.88 -9.12
CA LYS A 136 -10.83 6.14 -8.39
C LYS A 136 -9.55 6.66 -7.73
N VAL A 137 -8.91 5.85 -6.89
CA VAL A 137 -7.77 6.30 -6.08
C VAL A 137 -6.55 6.59 -6.96
N PHE A 138 -6.27 5.68 -7.89
CA PHE A 138 -5.09 5.80 -8.76
C PHE A 138 -5.23 6.95 -9.77
N PRO A 139 -6.35 7.09 -10.52
CA PRO A 139 -6.58 8.20 -11.45
C PRO A 139 -6.46 9.59 -10.87
N ASN A 140 -7.06 9.83 -9.70
CA ASN A 140 -7.11 11.15 -9.06
C ASN A 140 -5.72 11.64 -8.62
N SER A 141 -4.74 10.73 -8.51
CA SER A 141 -3.37 11.05 -8.09
C SER A 141 -2.53 11.70 -9.19
N PHE A 142 -3.01 11.66 -10.44
CA PHE A 142 -2.38 12.31 -11.59
C PHE A 142 -2.92 13.72 -11.85
N ASP A 143 -4.01 14.12 -11.18
CA ASP A 143 -4.64 15.41 -11.41
C ASP A 143 -3.81 16.55 -10.76
N PRO A 144 -3.35 17.54 -11.54
CA PRO A 144 -2.41 18.57 -11.06
C PRO A 144 -3.04 19.55 -10.04
N SER A 145 -4.37 19.56 -9.90
CA SER A 145 -5.06 20.43 -8.94
C SER A 145 -4.71 20.10 -7.47
N GLN A 146 -4.45 18.82 -7.16
CA GLN A 146 -4.09 18.35 -5.82
C GLN A 146 -2.57 18.49 -5.52
N ASN A 147 -1.72 18.57 -6.54
CA ASN A 147 -0.26 18.70 -6.41
C ASN A 147 0.20 20.14 -6.05
N SER A 148 -0.74 21.09 -6.01
CA SER A 148 -0.47 22.52 -5.79
C SER A 148 0.06 22.86 -4.40
N ILE A 149 -0.08 21.97 -3.41
CA ILE A 149 0.27 22.27 -2.01
C ILE A 149 1.77 22.09 -1.70
N GLN A 150 2.52 21.31 -2.49
CA GLN A 150 3.98 21.10 -2.24
C GLN A 150 4.88 22.13 -2.95
N ASN A 151 4.41 22.79 -4.00
CA ASN A 151 5.23 23.76 -4.75
C ASN A 151 5.51 25.07 -3.99
N MET A 152 4.97 25.21 -2.78
CA MET A 152 5.18 26.39 -1.94
C MET A 152 6.36 26.23 -0.96
N SER A 153 6.80 25.01 -0.64
CA SER A 153 7.94 24.77 0.27
C SER A 153 9.30 24.60 -0.42
N MET A 154 9.32 24.46 -1.75
CA MET A 154 10.58 24.41 -2.53
C MET A 154 11.18 25.79 -2.82
N GLN A 155 10.42 26.89 -2.66
CA GLN A 155 10.96 28.24 -2.86
C GLN A 155 11.86 28.70 -1.70
N SER A 156 11.73 28.13 -0.49
CA SER A 156 12.55 28.52 0.66
C SER A 156 13.89 27.79 0.78
N ALA A 157 14.17 26.80 -0.06
CA ALA A 157 15.44 26.04 -0.05
C ALA A 157 16.42 26.44 -1.17
N GLN A 158 16.14 27.51 -1.92
CA GLN A 158 17.01 27.99 -3.03
C GLN A 158 18.20 28.86 -2.60
N SER A 159 18.55 28.87 -1.32
CA SER A 159 19.77 29.50 -0.84
C SER A 159 20.52 28.52 0.04
N ILE A 160 21.33 27.65 -0.56
CA ILE A 160 22.64 27.20 -0.07
C ILE A 160 23.23 26.30 -1.17
N ASP A 161 24.36 26.76 -1.69
CA ASP A 161 25.40 26.05 -2.45
C ASP A 161 25.09 25.60 -3.89
N LYS A 162 25.17 26.57 -4.79
CA LYS A 162 25.64 26.34 -6.17
C LYS A 162 27.11 25.93 -6.13
N GLU A 163 27.46 25.03 -7.02
CA GLU A 163 28.82 24.56 -7.39
C GLU A 163 29.20 23.16 -6.90
N THR A 164 28.49 22.15 -7.39
CA THR A 164 29.12 20.88 -7.76
C THR A 164 28.35 20.19 -8.89
N GLU A 165 28.98 20.23 -10.06
CA GLU A 165 29.01 19.16 -11.07
C GLU A 165 27.74 18.85 -11.90
N GLN A 166 27.76 19.45 -13.10
CA GLN A 166 27.45 18.85 -14.39
C GLN A 166 26.00 18.40 -14.66
N ILE A 167 25.30 19.34 -15.29
CA ILE A 167 24.21 19.21 -16.27
C ILE A 167 24.18 17.82 -16.93
N GLU A 168 23.41 16.89 -16.36
CA GLU A 168 22.81 15.78 -17.07
C GLU A 168 21.31 16.09 -17.20
N GLN A 169 20.93 16.53 -18.40
CA GLN A 169 19.57 16.57 -18.97
C GLN A 169 18.46 17.22 -18.13
N ASP A 170 18.20 18.51 -18.37
CA ASP A 170 17.10 19.29 -17.78
C ASP A 170 15.71 18.63 -17.88
N GLN A 171 15.50 17.70 -18.82
CA GLN A 171 14.25 16.94 -18.98
C GLN A 171 14.09 15.80 -17.97
N ASP A 172 15.18 15.13 -17.59
CA ASP A 172 15.15 14.02 -16.62
C ASP A 172 14.90 14.56 -15.21
N TYR A 173 15.41 15.76 -14.89
CA TYR A 173 15.14 16.40 -13.61
C TYR A 173 13.66 16.79 -13.44
N GLU A 174 13.05 17.38 -14.47
CA GLU A 174 11.62 17.74 -14.45
C GLU A 174 10.73 16.49 -14.35
N LEU A 175 11.06 15.43 -15.11
CA LEU A 175 10.35 14.16 -15.02
C LEU A 175 10.48 13.56 -13.63
N ASN A 176 11.68 13.49 -13.06
CA ASN A 176 11.90 12.94 -11.72
C ASN A 176 11.16 13.72 -10.63
N GLN A 177 11.10 15.06 -10.71
CA GLN A 177 10.30 15.87 -9.79
C GLN A 177 8.80 15.56 -9.92
N ARG A 178 8.29 15.41 -11.15
CA ARG A 178 6.91 15.01 -11.40
C ARG A 178 6.62 13.62 -10.83
N LEU A 179 7.52 12.65 -11.03
CA LEU A 179 7.37 11.29 -10.49
C LEU A 179 7.26 11.31 -8.96
N ILE A 180 8.11 12.09 -8.27
CA ILE A 180 8.06 12.24 -6.81
C ILE A 180 6.73 12.87 -6.38
N SER A 181 6.30 13.95 -7.04
CA SER A 181 5.03 14.60 -6.72
C SER A 181 3.82 13.67 -6.91
N VAL A 182 3.83 12.85 -7.97
CA VAL A 182 2.77 11.85 -8.21
C VAL A 182 2.80 10.75 -7.15
N VAL A 183 3.98 10.28 -6.73
CA VAL A 183 4.14 9.28 -5.65
C VAL A 183 3.59 9.80 -4.31
N ASP A 184 3.86 11.06 -3.99
CA ASP A 184 3.37 11.71 -2.78
C ASP A 184 1.85 11.91 -2.83
N SER A 185 1.34 12.44 -3.94
CA SER A 185 -0.11 12.60 -4.19
C SER A 185 -0.84 11.27 -4.10
N LEU A 186 -0.28 10.19 -4.67
CA LEU A 186 -0.82 8.85 -4.56
C LEU A 186 -0.90 8.37 -3.11
N THR A 187 0.15 8.62 -2.33
CA THR A 187 0.20 8.21 -0.91
C THR A 187 -0.89 8.93 -0.10
N VAL A 188 -1.02 10.25 -0.29
CA VAL A 188 -2.01 11.09 0.43
C VAL A 188 -3.43 10.73 0.01
N ASN A 189 -3.69 10.56 -1.29
CA ASN A 189 -5.02 10.18 -1.77
C ASN A 189 -5.41 8.78 -1.26
N CYS A 190 -4.49 7.81 -1.32
CA CYS A 190 -4.73 6.48 -0.74
C CYS A 190 -5.07 6.58 0.75
N TYR A 191 -4.33 7.41 1.49
CA TYR A 191 -4.59 7.62 2.92
C TYR A 191 -5.95 8.24 3.17
N LYS A 192 -6.30 9.35 2.51
CA LYS A 192 -7.62 9.99 2.64
C LYS A 192 -8.75 8.99 2.39
N HIS A 193 -8.68 8.26 1.29
CA HIS A 193 -9.67 7.25 0.92
C HIS A 193 -9.81 6.11 1.94
N ILE A 194 -8.70 5.67 2.52
CA ILE A 194 -8.71 4.56 3.49
C ILE A 194 -9.15 5.06 4.87
N CYS A 195 -8.72 6.26 5.28
CA CYS A 195 -9.06 6.87 6.56
C CYS A 195 -10.53 7.23 6.70
N LEU A 196 -11.26 7.42 5.59
CA LEU A 196 -12.72 7.49 5.61
C LEU A 196 -13.38 6.20 6.13
N ALA A 197 -12.75 5.05 5.93
CA ALA A 197 -13.27 3.75 6.34
C ALA A 197 -12.65 3.20 7.63
N LEU A 198 -11.47 3.70 8.04
CA LEU A 198 -10.79 3.25 9.25
C LEU A 198 -11.31 3.96 10.50
N PHE A 199 -11.44 3.22 11.60
CA PHE A 199 -11.58 3.81 12.93
C PHE A 199 -10.33 4.59 13.34
N GLU A 200 -10.53 5.65 14.12
CA GLU A 200 -9.47 6.53 14.63
C GLU A 200 -8.28 5.77 15.21
N LYS A 201 -8.55 4.76 16.06
CA LYS A 201 -7.53 3.92 16.70
C LYS A 201 -6.63 3.15 15.74
N HIS A 202 -7.06 2.92 14.51
CA HIS A 202 -6.32 2.13 13.51
C HIS A 202 -5.69 3.01 12.42
N LYS A 203 -5.93 4.33 12.42
CA LYS A 203 -5.36 5.25 11.42
C LYS A 203 -3.84 5.31 11.52
N ILE A 204 -3.31 5.53 12.72
CA ILE A 204 -1.85 5.56 12.95
C ILE A 204 -1.19 4.21 12.68
N LEU A 205 -1.88 3.10 12.98
CA LEU A 205 -1.40 1.75 12.66
C LEU A 205 -1.21 1.58 11.15
N PHE A 206 -2.18 2.06 10.36
CA PHE A 206 -2.08 2.05 8.90
C PHE A 206 -0.93 2.94 8.41
N SER A 207 -0.79 4.17 8.93
CA SER A 207 0.32 5.06 8.55
C SER A 207 1.69 4.46 8.88
N LEU A 208 1.84 3.85 10.06
CA LEU A 208 3.05 3.14 10.46
C LEU A 208 3.33 1.95 9.53
N GLN A 209 2.30 1.17 9.21
CA GLN A 209 2.45 0.02 8.31
C GLN A 209 2.92 0.44 6.91
N VAL A 210 2.41 1.55 6.38
CA VAL A 210 2.88 2.12 5.10
C VAL A 210 4.32 2.61 5.24
N ALA A 211 4.65 3.36 6.28
CA ALA A 211 6.00 3.91 6.50
C ALA A 211 7.06 2.80 6.57
N LEU A 212 6.79 1.75 7.35
CA LEU A 212 7.68 0.59 7.48
C LEU A 212 7.89 -0.12 6.14
N ARG A 213 6.83 -0.35 5.35
CA ARG A 213 6.96 -1.01 4.05
C ARG A 213 7.74 -0.20 3.04
N VAL A 214 7.54 1.12 3.03
CA VAL A 214 8.29 2.04 2.17
C VAL A 214 9.77 1.99 2.53
N GLN A 215 10.12 2.10 3.81
CA GLN A 215 11.52 2.06 4.23
C GLN A 215 12.17 0.69 4.02
N LEU A 216 11.42 -0.42 4.17
CA LEU A 216 11.89 -1.76 3.81
C LEU A 216 12.14 -1.89 2.31
N SER A 217 11.34 -1.24 1.45
CA SER A 217 11.57 -1.27 0.00
C SER A 217 12.78 -0.44 -0.46
N MET A 218 13.22 0.49 0.38
CA MET A 218 14.40 1.33 0.18
C MET A 218 15.64 0.78 0.92
N ASP A 219 15.53 -0.40 1.53
CA ASP A 219 16.58 -1.04 2.35
C ASP A 219 17.13 -0.15 3.50
N LEU A 220 16.34 0.82 3.97
CA LEU A 220 16.71 1.70 5.09
C LEU A 220 16.47 1.06 6.46
N ILE A 221 15.56 0.08 6.54
CA ILE A 221 15.29 -0.73 7.72
C ILE A 221 15.69 -2.16 7.44
N THR A 222 16.34 -2.81 8.40
CA THR A 222 16.64 -4.24 8.30
C THR A 222 15.52 -5.09 8.90
N ARG A 223 15.29 -6.28 8.33
CA ARG A 223 14.33 -7.25 8.90
C ARG A 223 14.55 -7.56 10.40
N PRO A 224 15.78 -7.75 10.91
CA PRO A 224 15.98 -7.99 12.34
C PRO A 224 15.56 -6.79 13.22
N GLU A 225 15.73 -5.55 12.78
CA GLU A 225 15.25 -4.37 13.50
C GLU A 225 13.72 -4.35 13.59
N LEU A 226 13.05 -4.67 12.48
CA LEU A 226 11.59 -4.78 12.44
C LEU A 226 11.09 -5.92 13.34
N ASP A 227 11.73 -7.09 13.29
CA ASP A 227 11.39 -8.23 14.14
C ASP A 227 11.52 -7.87 15.62
N PHE A 228 12.56 -7.12 16.00
CA PHE A 228 12.72 -6.62 17.35
C PHE A 228 11.58 -5.66 17.74
N PHE A 229 11.20 -4.75 16.84
CA PHE A 229 10.05 -3.85 17.06
C PHE A 229 8.71 -4.60 17.16
N MET A 230 8.51 -5.68 16.43
CA MET A 230 7.23 -6.39 16.41
C MET A 230 7.08 -7.43 17.53
N ARG A 231 8.19 -7.98 18.04
CA ARG A 231 8.14 -8.96 19.13
C ARG A 231 7.62 -8.33 20.41
N GLU A 232 6.67 -9.00 21.06
CA GLU A 232 6.18 -8.59 22.37
C GLU A 232 7.35 -8.41 23.34
N SER A 233 7.24 -7.39 24.20
CA SER A 233 8.15 -7.08 25.30
C SER A 233 8.19 -8.18 26.38
N ASN A 234 7.80 -9.42 26.05
CA ASN A 234 7.93 -10.56 26.92
C ASN A 234 9.31 -11.18 26.65
N PRO A 235 10.22 -11.22 27.65
CA PRO A 235 11.39 -12.05 27.52
C PRO A 235 10.87 -13.48 27.45
N PHE A 236 10.85 -14.09 26.26
CA PHE A 236 10.75 -15.55 26.19
C PHE A 236 11.71 -16.13 27.24
N PRO A 237 11.31 -17.18 27.99
CA PRO A 237 12.24 -17.86 28.85
C PRO A 237 13.43 -18.21 27.97
N LEU A 238 14.61 -17.71 28.34
CA LEU A 238 15.86 -18.15 27.73
C LEU A 238 15.83 -19.69 27.69
N PRO A 239 16.53 -20.33 26.74
CA PRO A 239 16.67 -21.80 26.73
C PRO A 239 16.88 -22.32 28.15
N GLU A 240 16.10 -23.34 28.56
CA GLU A 240 15.81 -23.78 29.94
C GLU A 240 17.02 -23.88 30.91
N ILE A 241 18.23 -23.93 30.39
CA ILE A 241 19.47 -24.13 31.16
C ILE A 241 20.05 -22.80 31.68
N LEU A 242 19.71 -21.65 31.08
CA LEU A 242 20.29 -20.35 31.43
C LEU A 242 19.28 -19.33 31.97
N SER A 243 17.99 -19.65 32.05
CA SER A 243 16.94 -18.65 32.28
C SER A 243 16.70 -18.32 33.75
N TYR A 244 16.60 -19.30 34.65
CA TYR A 244 16.18 -19.01 36.02
C TYR A 244 17.33 -18.46 36.89
N ALA A 245 18.52 -19.06 36.79
CA ALA A 245 19.69 -18.64 37.57
C ALA A 245 20.23 -17.27 37.13
N ARG A 246 20.17 -16.95 35.82
CA ARG A 246 20.61 -15.66 35.27
C ARG A 246 19.61 -14.55 35.60
N TYR A 247 18.31 -14.84 35.54
CA TYR A 247 17.23 -13.89 35.86
C TYR A 247 17.17 -13.54 37.36
N GLU A 248 17.32 -14.53 38.26
CA GLU A 248 17.37 -14.29 39.72
C GLU A 248 18.68 -13.59 40.16
N TYR A 249 19.82 -13.89 39.51
CA TYR A 249 21.09 -13.23 39.82
C TYR A 249 21.07 -11.74 39.48
N ILE A 250 20.50 -11.37 38.32
CA ILE A 250 20.38 -9.97 37.88
C ILE A 250 19.40 -9.20 38.77
N ARG A 251 18.29 -9.83 39.19
CA ARG A 251 17.25 -9.15 39.97
C ARG A 251 17.56 -9.02 41.47
N TYR A 252 18.28 -9.97 42.05
CA TYR A 252 18.52 -10.03 43.51
C TYR A 252 19.99 -10.04 43.93
N ASN A 253 20.92 -9.98 42.97
CA ASN A 253 22.37 -9.95 43.20
C ASN A 253 22.87 -11.05 44.16
N LYS A 254 22.30 -12.26 44.03
CA LYS A 254 22.67 -13.45 44.82
C LYS A 254 22.91 -14.66 43.90
N PRO A 255 24.06 -15.35 44.01
CA PRO A 255 24.28 -16.64 43.37
C PRO A 255 23.43 -17.71 44.03
N ILE A 256 22.49 -18.28 43.29
CA ILE A 256 21.91 -19.58 43.64
C ILE A 256 22.92 -20.63 43.20
N GLY A 257 23.36 -21.45 44.16
CA GLY A 257 24.50 -22.35 44.03
C GLY A 257 24.42 -23.31 42.85
N GLY A 258 25.58 -23.49 42.20
CA GLY A 258 25.84 -24.53 41.21
C GLY A 258 25.85 -24.05 39.76
N VAL A 259 26.92 -23.35 39.33
CA VAL A 259 27.30 -23.25 37.91
C VAL A 259 28.69 -23.86 37.75
N PRO A 260 28.93 -24.74 36.76
CA PRO A 260 30.24 -25.34 36.51
C PRO A 260 31.31 -24.29 36.18
N GLU A 261 32.50 -24.43 36.77
CA GLU A 261 33.60 -23.46 36.76
C GLU A 261 34.38 -23.34 35.42
N SER A 262 33.73 -23.48 34.26
CA SER A 262 34.44 -23.45 32.98
C SER A 262 33.82 -22.56 31.92
N GLU A 263 33.47 -21.33 32.27
CA GLU A 263 33.38 -20.22 31.30
C GLU A 263 33.99 -18.95 31.92
N THR A 264 34.93 -18.39 31.18
CA THR A 264 35.92 -17.37 31.53
C THR A 264 35.31 -16.06 32.07
N SER A 265 36.06 -15.45 32.99
CA SER A 265 35.73 -14.28 33.82
C SER A 265 35.49 -12.94 33.10
N ALA A 266 35.34 -12.92 31.77
CA ALA A 266 35.14 -11.69 30.99
C ALA A 266 33.66 -11.34 30.75
N ASP A 267 32.77 -12.34 30.67
CA ASP A 267 31.34 -12.13 30.36
C ASP A 267 30.47 -11.79 31.59
N LYS A 268 31.05 -11.90 32.80
CA LYS A 268 30.34 -11.67 34.08
C LYS A 268 30.15 -10.17 34.42
N SER A 269 30.90 -9.26 33.80
CA SER A 269 30.85 -7.81 34.10
C SER A 269 29.85 -7.03 33.24
N LEU A 270 29.34 -7.63 32.15
CA LEU A 270 28.51 -6.95 31.15
C LEU A 270 27.02 -6.85 31.50
N LEU A 271 26.57 -7.48 32.60
CA LEU A 271 25.15 -7.58 32.97
C LEU A 271 24.77 -6.81 34.24
N VAL A 272 25.70 -6.04 34.83
CA VAL A 272 25.35 -5.18 35.97
C VAL A 272 24.73 -3.91 35.43
N CYS A 273 23.46 -3.68 35.77
CA CYS A 273 22.78 -2.45 35.42
C CYS A 273 23.56 -1.25 36.01
N PRO A 274 23.94 -0.25 35.20
CA PRO A 274 24.87 0.79 35.63
C PRO A 274 24.18 1.87 36.48
N ALA A 275 22.83 1.92 36.51
CA ALA A 275 22.08 2.87 37.31
C ALA A 275 20.70 2.35 37.75
N GLU A 276 20.22 2.81 38.90
CA GLU A 276 18.95 2.37 39.50
C GLU A 276 17.72 2.63 38.60
N TRP A 277 17.71 3.75 37.87
CA TRP A 277 16.59 4.13 36.98
C TRP A 277 16.48 3.24 35.72
N LEU A 278 17.50 2.46 35.39
CA LEU A 278 17.54 1.56 34.23
C LEU A 278 17.19 0.11 34.57
N GLN A 279 17.05 -0.26 35.85
CA GLN A 279 16.99 -1.66 36.28
C GLN A 279 15.91 -2.48 35.56
N GLU A 280 14.71 -1.92 35.36
CA GLU A 280 13.61 -2.62 34.69
C GLU A 280 13.75 -2.64 33.15
N ARG A 281 14.62 -1.81 32.59
CA ARG A 281 14.75 -1.57 31.14
C ARG A 281 16.06 -2.08 30.55
N TRP A 282 17.05 -2.37 31.39
CA TRP A 282 18.39 -2.77 31.00
C TRP A 282 18.41 -4.05 30.14
N ASP A 283 17.60 -5.05 30.50
CA ASP A 283 17.50 -6.31 29.75
C ASP A 283 17.10 -6.10 28.28
N TYR A 284 16.24 -5.11 28.02
CA TYR A 284 15.81 -4.77 26.65
C TYR A 284 16.93 -4.13 25.84
N LEU A 285 17.78 -3.31 26.47
CA LEU A 285 18.93 -2.67 25.81
C LEU A 285 20.04 -3.68 25.50
N VAL A 286 20.32 -4.59 26.43
CA VAL A 286 21.30 -5.67 26.20
C VAL A 286 20.84 -6.53 25.04
N ARG A 287 19.55 -6.93 25.01
CA ARG A 287 19.01 -7.75 23.93
C ARG A 287 18.96 -7.01 22.59
N LEU A 288 18.67 -5.72 22.60
CA LEU A 288 18.75 -4.88 21.41
C LEU A 288 20.18 -4.89 20.85
N GLY A 289 21.20 -4.77 21.72
CA GLY A 289 22.60 -4.88 21.32
C GLY A 289 22.99 -6.28 20.80
N GLU A 290 22.51 -7.35 21.42
CA GLU A 290 22.77 -8.73 20.98
C GLU A 290 22.11 -9.03 19.62
N MET A 291 20.86 -8.63 19.42
CA MET A 291 20.12 -8.90 18.18
C MET A 291 20.60 -8.05 17.00
N LEU A 292 21.13 -6.86 17.28
CA LEU A 292 21.55 -5.89 16.28
C LEU A 292 23.07 -5.67 16.34
N SER A 293 23.83 -6.73 16.62
CA SER A 293 25.30 -6.71 16.79
C SER A 293 26.04 -6.05 15.63
N ASP A 294 25.52 -6.24 14.41
CA ASP A 294 26.14 -5.79 13.16
C ASP A 294 25.73 -4.37 12.77
N THR A 295 24.85 -3.73 13.55
CA THR A 295 24.36 -2.37 13.32
C THR A 295 24.98 -1.37 14.29
N VAL A 296 24.70 -0.07 14.08
CA VAL A 296 25.09 1.02 15.00
C VAL A 296 24.66 0.72 16.44
N LEU A 297 23.56 -0.01 16.63
CA LEU A 297 22.95 -0.28 17.94
C LEU A 297 23.59 -1.46 18.72
N GLY A 298 24.50 -2.23 18.11
CA GLY A 298 25.02 -3.48 18.71
C GLY A 298 25.71 -3.32 20.07
N ASN A 299 26.43 -2.21 20.28
CA ASN A 299 27.10 -1.90 21.55
C ASN A 299 26.44 -0.74 22.32
N LEU A 300 25.16 -0.43 22.03
CA LEU A 300 24.45 0.70 22.64
C LEU A 300 24.44 0.62 24.17
N HIS A 301 24.17 -0.56 24.74
CA HIS A 301 24.15 -0.76 26.19
C HIS A 301 25.48 -0.35 26.86
N LYS A 302 26.64 -0.69 26.25
CA LYS A 302 27.95 -0.29 26.80
C LYS A 302 28.15 1.22 26.76
N ARG A 303 27.77 1.86 25.65
CA ARG A 303 27.89 3.32 25.50
C ARG A 303 26.96 4.09 26.44
N ILE A 304 25.76 3.56 26.70
CA ILE A 304 24.85 4.12 27.72
C ILE A 304 25.50 4.04 29.11
N ALA A 305 26.17 2.93 29.43
CA ALA A 305 26.89 2.79 30.70
C ALA A 305 28.06 3.81 30.81
N ASP A 306 28.76 4.08 29.71
CA ASP A 306 29.87 5.04 29.67
C ASP A 306 29.38 6.51 29.76
N GLN A 307 28.24 6.85 29.15
CA GLN A 307 27.67 8.22 29.08
C GLN A 307 26.39 8.40 29.90
N LEU A 308 26.36 7.82 31.10
CA LEU A 308 25.16 7.75 31.94
C LEU A 308 24.45 9.08 32.21
N ASN A 309 25.20 10.18 32.35
CA ASN A 309 24.63 11.50 32.66
C ASN A 309 23.84 12.10 31.50
N GLU A 310 24.35 11.98 30.26
CA GLU A 310 23.67 12.50 29.06
C GLU A 310 22.40 11.71 28.76
N TRP A 311 22.48 10.38 28.89
CA TRP A 311 21.32 9.50 28.74
C TRP A 311 20.28 9.71 29.83
N LYS A 312 20.70 10.04 31.06
CA LYS A 312 19.77 10.39 32.12
C LYS A 312 19.06 11.72 31.83
N GLN A 313 19.78 12.74 31.36
CA GLN A 313 19.16 14.01 30.95
C GLN A 313 18.11 13.76 29.86
N TRP A 314 18.46 13.02 28.81
CA TRP A 314 17.52 12.66 27.74
C TRP A 314 16.35 11.81 28.24
N TYR A 315 16.58 10.89 29.18
CA TYR A 315 15.53 10.06 29.78
C TYR A 315 14.54 10.87 30.62
N ASP A 316 15.03 11.86 31.36
CA ASP A 316 14.24 12.72 32.24
C ASP A 316 13.45 13.80 31.45
N GLU A 317 13.74 14.01 30.16
CA GLU A 317 12.99 14.92 29.31
C GLU A 317 11.51 14.52 29.18
N GLU A 318 10.65 15.53 29.03
CA GLU A 318 9.22 15.31 28.84
C GLU A 318 8.92 14.73 27.46
N GLN A 319 9.61 15.21 26.41
CA GLN A 319 9.42 14.85 25.00
C GLN A 319 10.72 14.32 24.36
N PRO A 320 11.24 13.17 24.82
CA PRO A 320 12.51 12.62 24.35
C PRO A 320 12.50 12.27 22.85
N GLU A 321 11.33 12.08 22.24
CA GLU A 321 11.17 11.78 20.82
C GLU A 321 11.54 12.94 19.90
N ILE A 322 11.45 14.19 20.35
CA ILE A 322 11.78 15.39 19.56
C ILE A 322 13.25 15.79 19.76
N VAL A 323 13.77 15.56 20.97
CA VAL A 323 15.15 15.93 21.34
C VAL A 323 16.13 15.02 20.59
N PRO A 324 17.28 15.55 20.09
CA PRO A 324 18.33 14.72 19.50
C PRO A 324 18.80 13.62 20.46
N ILE A 325 18.93 12.40 19.95
CA ILE A 325 19.43 11.27 20.74
C ILE A 325 20.93 11.49 21.02
N PRO A 326 21.43 11.18 22.22
CA PRO A 326 22.87 11.24 22.52
C PRO A 326 23.76 10.34 21.63
N GLU A 327 23.17 9.35 20.95
CA GLU A 327 23.88 8.38 20.10
C GLU A 327 24.04 8.91 18.65
N PRO A 328 25.29 9.02 18.15
CA PRO A 328 25.55 9.49 16.78
C PRO A 328 25.14 8.46 15.71
N ASN A 329 24.89 8.94 14.48
CA ASN A 329 24.53 8.11 13.32
C ASN A 329 23.27 7.26 13.50
N THR A 330 22.30 7.74 14.28
CA THR A 330 21.01 7.07 14.47
C THR A 330 20.01 7.49 13.39
N THR A 331 19.23 6.53 12.89
CA THR A 331 18.10 6.80 11.99
C THR A 331 16.85 7.08 12.81
N GLU A 332 15.83 7.66 12.18
CA GLU A 332 14.54 7.88 12.85
C GLU A 332 13.86 6.55 13.27
N PHE A 333 14.15 5.43 12.60
CA PHE A 333 13.68 4.12 13.07
C PHE A 333 14.45 3.65 14.30
N HIS A 334 15.77 3.83 14.34
CA HIS A 334 16.57 3.56 15.54
C HIS A 334 16.07 4.34 16.75
N ARG A 335 15.63 5.59 16.56
CA ARG A 335 14.97 6.40 17.60
C ARG A 335 13.78 5.67 18.21
N VAL A 336 12.88 5.15 17.38
CA VAL A 336 11.69 4.42 17.83
C VAL A 336 12.07 3.19 18.65
N LEU A 337 13.12 2.45 18.24
CA LEU A 337 13.62 1.29 18.98
C LEU A 337 14.17 1.68 20.36
N ILE A 338 14.95 2.77 20.43
CA ILE A 338 15.55 3.27 21.67
C ILE A 338 14.45 3.76 22.62
N VAL A 339 13.49 4.56 22.13
CA VAL A 339 12.34 5.03 22.93
C VAL A 339 11.53 3.82 23.42
N ARG A 340 11.32 2.79 22.60
CA ARG A 340 10.65 1.56 23.02
C ARG A 340 11.35 0.85 24.17
N CYS A 341 12.68 0.80 24.17
CA CYS A 341 13.45 0.18 25.24
C CYS A 341 13.45 1.02 26.53
N LEU A 342 13.63 2.33 26.43
CA LEU A 342 13.83 3.23 27.58
C LEU A 342 12.52 3.84 28.11
N ARG A 343 11.68 4.39 27.22
CA ARG A 343 10.48 5.17 27.53
C ARG A 343 9.25 4.62 26.77
N PRO A 344 8.71 3.46 27.18
CA PRO A 344 7.59 2.82 26.49
C PRO A 344 6.31 3.69 26.47
N ASP A 345 6.18 4.60 27.43
CA ASP A 345 5.10 5.60 27.50
C ASP A 345 5.10 6.57 26.31
N ARG A 346 6.26 6.85 25.71
CA ARG A 346 6.43 7.77 24.58
C ARG A 346 6.50 7.08 23.22
N VAL A 347 6.35 5.76 23.15
CA VAL A 347 6.43 5.01 21.88
C VAL A 347 5.39 5.49 20.87
N TYR A 348 4.17 5.78 21.32
CA TYR A 348 3.13 6.31 20.43
C TYR A 348 3.55 7.65 19.79
N ALA A 349 4.08 8.57 20.60
CA ALA A 349 4.54 9.87 20.12
C ALA A 349 5.76 9.73 19.19
N SER A 350 6.70 8.84 19.53
CA SER A 350 7.85 8.53 18.69
C SER A 350 7.44 7.90 17.35
N VAL A 351 6.44 7.02 17.32
CA VAL A 351 5.86 6.48 16.09
C VAL A 351 5.20 7.59 15.25
N CYS A 352 4.48 8.52 15.87
CA CYS A 352 3.89 9.66 15.16
C CYS A 352 4.98 10.56 14.54
N HIS A 353 6.07 10.81 15.27
CA HIS A 353 7.22 11.56 14.77
C HIS A 353 7.88 10.85 13.59
N TYR A 354 8.11 9.53 13.72
CA TYR A 354 8.66 8.69 12.66
C TYR A 354 7.78 8.67 11.40
N VAL A 355 6.47 8.51 11.55
CA VAL A 355 5.55 8.58 10.40
C VAL A 355 5.60 9.96 9.74
N THR A 356 5.67 11.03 10.54
CA THR A 356 5.74 12.41 10.04
C THR A 356 7.03 12.67 9.26
N SER A 357 8.17 12.13 9.70
CA SER A 357 9.44 12.31 9.00
C SER A 357 9.52 11.50 7.69
N VAL A 358 8.85 10.35 7.62
CA VAL A 358 8.89 9.45 6.45
C VAL A 358 7.84 9.78 5.41
N LEU A 359 6.61 10.08 5.83
CA LEU A 359 5.45 10.25 4.93
C LEU A 359 4.84 11.66 4.98
N GLY A 360 5.28 12.52 5.89
CA GLY A 360 4.75 13.87 6.09
C GLY A 360 3.64 13.95 7.15
N TYR A 361 3.38 15.17 7.63
CA TYR A 361 2.46 15.46 8.73
C TYR A 361 1.00 15.08 8.41
N GLN A 362 0.62 15.11 7.14
CA GLN A 362 -0.76 14.85 6.66
C GLN A 362 -1.24 13.43 6.96
N MET A 363 -0.32 12.51 7.27
CA MET A 363 -0.60 11.09 7.56
C MET A 363 -0.87 10.80 9.04
N VAL A 364 -0.66 11.79 9.91
CA VAL A 364 -0.86 11.68 11.37
C VAL A 364 -2.06 12.51 11.83
N ASP A 365 -2.38 13.59 11.13
CA ASP A 365 -3.49 14.48 11.49
C ASP A 365 -4.87 13.81 11.33
N THR A 366 -5.77 14.14 12.24
CA THR A 366 -7.14 13.63 12.21
C THR A 366 -7.92 14.34 11.10
N PHE A 367 -8.17 13.63 10.01
CA PHE A 367 -9.00 14.13 8.92
C PHE A 367 -10.47 14.35 9.36
N LEU A 368 -10.98 15.57 9.18
CA LEU A 368 -12.41 15.89 9.30
C LEU A 368 -13.14 15.39 8.06
N ILE A 369 -14.23 14.65 8.25
CA ILE A 369 -15.02 14.11 7.14
C ILE A 369 -15.83 15.24 6.52
N ASP A 370 -15.51 15.58 5.27
CA ASP A 370 -16.36 16.41 4.42
C ASP A 370 -17.23 15.51 3.52
N TYR A 371 -18.56 15.61 3.68
CA TYR A 371 -19.50 14.81 2.88
C TYR A 371 -19.47 15.19 1.39
N GLU A 372 -19.11 16.42 1.03
CA GLU A 372 -18.98 16.85 -0.35
C GLU A 372 -17.81 16.12 -1.03
N GLU A 373 -16.65 16.08 -0.38
CA GLU A 373 -15.49 15.32 -0.86
C GLU A 373 -15.83 13.82 -0.97
N VAL A 374 -16.53 13.24 0.02
CA VAL A 374 -16.97 11.84 -0.05
C VAL A 374 -17.87 11.58 -1.27
N MET A 375 -18.78 12.51 -1.58
CA MET A 375 -19.65 12.41 -2.74
C MET A 375 -18.88 12.49 -4.06
N GLU A 376 -17.87 13.36 -4.16
CA GLU A 376 -17.00 13.44 -5.33
C GLU A 376 -16.27 12.12 -5.61
N LEU A 377 -15.88 11.42 -4.54
CA LEU A 377 -15.16 10.14 -4.55
C LEU A 377 -16.06 8.91 -4.78
N THR A 378 -17.38 9.09 -4.80
CA THR A 378 -18.36 8.02 -5.01
C THR A 378 -19.01 8.12 -6.39
N ALA A 379 -19.63 7.03 -6.82
CA ALA A 379 -20.33 6.94 -8.09
C ALA A 379 -21.71 6.34 -7.84
N CYS A 380 -22.65 6.58 -8.75
CA CYS A 380 -24.03 6.13 -8.61
C CYS A 380 -24.19 4.60 -8.56
N SER A 381 -23.19 3.87 -9.03
CA SER A 381 -23.13 2.42 -8.96
C SER A 381 -22.60 1.89 -7.63
N VAL A 382 -22.10 2.76 -6.74
CA VAL A 382 -21.37 2.39 -5.53
C VAL A 382 -22.06 2.98 -4.30
N PRO A 383 -22.85 2.18 -3.55
CA PRO A 383 -23.54 2.68 -2.36
C PRO A 383 -22.54 3.10 -1.27
N VAL A 384 -22.95 4.06 -0.45
CA VAL A 384 -22.16 4.58 0.68
C VAL A 384 -22.66 3.97 1.99
N LEU A 385 -21.75 3.35 2.74
CA LEU A 385 -22.06 2.78 4.06
C LEU A 385 -21.54 3.72 5.16
N PHE A 386 -22.44 4.25 5.97
CA PHE A 386 -22.10 5.03 7.16
C PHE A 386 -21.99 4.13 8.40
N ILE A 387 -20.84 4.16 9.07
CA ILE A 387 -20.63 3.48 10.34
C ILE A 387 -20.68 4.54 11.45
N LEU A 388 -21.76 4.50 12.23
CA LEU A 388 -22.05 5.54 13.22
C LEU A 388 -21.53 5.17 14.61
N GLN A 389 -21.03 6.17 15.32
CA GLN A 389 -20.86 6.09 16.77
C GLN A 389 -22.21 6.34 17.45
N PRO A 390 -22.46 5.76 18.64
CA PRO A 390 -23.69 6.00 19.37
C PRO A 390 -23.93 7.50 19.61
N GLY A 391 -25.10 8.00 19.19
CA GLY A 391 -25.47 9.41 19.35
C GLY A 391 -25.13 10.33 18.17
N CYS A 392 -24.42 9.84 17.14
CA CYS A 392 -24.18 10.58 15.90
C CYS A 392 -25.20 10.16 14.83
N ASP A 393 -25.89 11.12 14.22
CA ASP A 393 -26.84 10.89 13.11
C ASP A 393 -26.50 11.81 11.91
N PRO A 394 -26.13 11.26 10.74
CA PRO A 394 -25.74 12.05 9.57
C PRO A 394 -26.94 12.60 8.79
N GLU A 395 -28.17 12.22 9.13
CA GLU A 395 -29.35 12.49 8.30
C GLU A 395 -29.54 13.98 7.99
N GLN A 396 -29.35 14.87 8.97
CA GLN A 396 -29.54 16.30 8.78
C GLN A 396 -28.53 16.92 7.81
N ASP A 397 -27.28 16.47 7.87
CA ASP A 397 -26.22 16.99 7.01
C ASP A 397 -26.35 16.44 5.59
N LEU A 398 -26.75 15.17 5.44
CA LEU A 398 -27.08 14.57 4.14
C LEU A 398 -28.29 15.25 3.49
N ARG A 399 -29.31 15.65 4.26
CA ARG A 399 -30.45 16.42 3.72
C ARG A 399 -30.00 17.78 3.18
N LYS A 400 -29.10 18.48 3.88
CA LYS A 400 -28.53 19.76 3.40
C LYS A 400 -27.71 19.53 2.13
N LEU A 401 -26.90 18.48 2.09
CA LEU A 401 -26.10 18.11 0.91
C LEU A 401 -27.01 17.82 -0.29
N ALA A 402 -28.06 17.02 -0.11
CA ALA A 402 -29.03 16.72 -1.16
C ALA A 402 -29.70 17.98 -1.71
N LEU A 403 -30.09 18.91 -0.84
CA LEU A 403 -30.66 20.20 -1.23
C LEU A 403 -29.68 21.04 -2.06
N ASN A 404 -28.40 21.06 -1.70
CA ASN A 404 -27.35 21.77 -2.45
C ASN A 404 -27.19 21.19 -3.86
N HIS A 405 -27.35 19.87 -4.01
CA HIS A 405 -27.30 19.16 -5.30
C HIS A 405 -28.66 19.03 -5.98
N ASN A 406 -29.65 19.84 -5.61
CA ASN A 406 -31.01 19.83 -6.19
C ASN A 406 -31.67 18.43 -6.23
N THR A 407 -31.32 17.57 -5.29
CA THR A 407 -31.80 16.19 -5.19
C THR A 407 -32.62 16.00 -3.91
N THR A 408 -33.49 14.99 -3.88
CA THR A 408 -34.28 14.65 -2.69
C THR A 408 -33.66 13.47 -1.94
N LEU A 409 -33.62 13.58 -0.61
CA LEU A 409 -33.24 12.48 0.28
C LEU A 409 -34.48 11.85 0.91
N THR A 410 -34.69 10.57 0.66
CA THR A 410 -35.74 9.77 1.32
C THR A 410 -35.10 8.88 2.38
N SER A 411 -35.42 9.12 3.66
CA SER A 411 -34.97 8.29 4.78
C SER A 411 -35.99 7.20 5.10
N LEU A 412 -35.54 5.96 5.20
CA LEU A 412 -36.34 4.79 5.58
C LEU A 412 -35.63 4.05 6.73
N PRO A 413 -36.15 4.10 7.96
CA PRO A 413 -35.63 3.27 9.04
C PRO A 413 -36.00 1.81 8.76
N MET A 414 -35.03 0.91 8.86
CA MET A 414 -35.22 -0.52 8.64
C MET A 414 -35.72 -1.21 9.91
N CYS A 415 -36.91 -1.78 9.84
CA CYS A 415 -37.50 -2.69 10.81
C CYS A 415 -37.90 -4.02 10.16
N GLN A 416 -38.17 -5.03 10.97
CA GLN A 416 -38.66 -6.32 10.48
C GLN A 416 -39.95 -6.14 9.67
N GLY A 417 -39.96 -6.62 8.42
CA GLY A 417 -41.12 -6.51 7.51
C GLY A 417 -41.07 -5.37 6.49
N GLN A 418 -40.06 -4.49 6.53
CA GLN A 418 -39.93 -3.37 5.57
C GLN A 418 -39.04 -3.67 4.35
N GLU A 419 -38.60 -4.91 4.18
CA GLU A 419 -37.68 -5.32 3.11
C GLU A 419 -38.23 -5.05 1.70
N GLN A 420 -39.54 -5.28 1.49
CA GLN A 420 -40.21 -5.02 0.22
C GLN A 420 -40.31 -3.51 -0.07
N ALA A 421 -40.66 -2.71 0.94
CA ALA A 421 -40.73 -1.26 0.80
C ALA A 421 -39.36 -0.67 0.47
N ALA A 422 -38.31 -1.12 1.14
CA ALA A 422 -36.93 -0.72 0.85
C ALA A 422 -36.52 -1.11 -0.59
N SER A 423 -36.83 -2.33 -1.01
CA SER A 423 -36.50 -2.80 -2.37
C SER A 423 -37.21 -2.01 -3.47
N SER A 424 -38.50 -1.70 -3.27
CA SER A 424 -39.27 -0.86 -4.18
C SER A 424 -38.74 0.57 -4.23
N LEU A 425 -38.36 1.12 -3.07
CA LEU A 425 -37.79 2.47 -2.98
C LEU A 425 -36.44 2.56 -3.70
N ILE A 426 -35.54 1.60 -3.51
CA ILE A 426 -34.24 1.55 -4.22
C ILE A 426 -34.46 1.51 -5.74
N LYS A 427 -35.37 0.65 -6.22
CA LYS A 427 -35.65 0.54 -7.67
C LYS A 427 -36.23 1.82 -8.25
N PHE A 428 -37.16 2.46 -7.53
CA PHE A 428 -37.73 3.73 -7.94
C PHE A 428 -36.68 4.84 -7.97
N SER A 429 -35.90 4.98 -6.90
CA SER A 429 -34.85 6.00 -6.79
C SER A 429 -33.71 5.81 -7.80
N ALA A 430 -33.39 4.57 -8.17
CA ALA A 430 -32.41 4.28 -9.21
C ALA A 430 -32.86 4.72 -10.62
N LEU A 431 -34.18 4.80 -10.87
CA LEU A 431 -34.74 5.29 -12.13
C LEU A 431 -34.86 6.83 -12.14
N GLU A 432 -35.30 7.42 -11.03
CA GLU A 432 -35.59 8.86 -10.94
C GLU A 432 -34.40 9.73 -10.52
N GLY A 433 -33.32 9.12 -10.00
CA GLY A 433 -32.14 9.88 -9.57
C GLY A 433 -32.21 10.42 -8.15
N HIS A 434 -32.88 9.74 -7.22
CA HIS A 434 -33.04 10.20 -5.82
C HIS A 434 -32.08 9.50 -4.86
N TRP A 435 -31.83 10.13 -3.71
CA TRP A 435 -30.98 9.56 -2.65
C TRP A 435 -31.83 8.82 -1.64
N VAL A 436 -31.36 7.64 -1.21
CA VAL A 436 -32.06 6.80 -0.25
C VAL A 436 -31.18 6.55 0.96
N LEU A 437 -31.61 7.02 2.13
CA LEU A 437 -30.96 6.70 3.39
C LEU A 437 -31.68 5.54 4.07
N LEU A 438 -31.01 4.40 4.18
CA LEU A 438 -31.52 3.25 4.94
C LEU A 438 -30.91 3.26 6.35
N SER A 439 -31.71 3.59 7.35
CA SER A 439 -31.25 3.63 8.74
C SER A 439 -31.40 2.27 9.41
N ASN A 440 -30.53 1.92 10.37
CA ASN A 440 -30.61 0.68 11.15
C ASN A 440 -30.53 -0.64 10.34
N ILE A 441 -29.85 -0.64 9.20
CA ILE A 441 -29.70 -1.84 8.34
C ILE A 441 -29.12 -3.05 9.07
N HIS A 442 -28.31 -2.84 10.12
CA HIS A 442 -27.67 -3.90 10.91
C HIS A 442 -28.68 -4.74 11.72
N LEU A 443 -29.92 -4.26 11.91
CA LEU A 443 -30.97 -4.98 12.62
C LEU A 443 -31.68 -6.03 11.74
N VAL A 444 -31.51 -5.99 10.41
CA VAL A 444 -32.21 -6.85 9.45
C VAL A 444 -31.21 -7.62 8.58
N PRO A 445 -30.54 -8.66 9.13
CA PRO A 445 -29.49 -9.39 8.42
C PRO A 445 -29.99 -10.18 7.19
N SER A 446 -31.28 -10.55 7.14
CA SER A 446 -31.93 -11.16 5.99
C SER A 446 -31.86 -10.26 4.75
N PHE A 447 -32.12 -8.97 4.94
CA PHE A 447 -32.08 -7.97 3.90
C PHE A 447 -30.65 -7.66 3.47
N THR A 448 -29.71 -7.49 4.41
CA THR A 448 -28.31 -7.16 4.12
C THR A 448 -27.64 -8.18 3.20
N ARG A 449 -27.97 -9.47 3.33
CA ARG A 449 -27.44 -10.54 2.44
C ARG A 449 -27.87 -10.41 0.99
N HIS A 450 -29.03 -9.80 0.73
CA HIS A 450 -29.59 -9.67 -0.62
C HIS A 450 -29.42 -8.24 -1.18
N LEU A 451 -28.99 -7.29 -0.35
CA LEU A 451 -28.88 -5.87 -0.70
C LEU A 451 -28.00 -5.65 -1.95
N GLU A 452 -26.84 -6.30 -2.04
CA GLU A 452 -25.95 -6.21 -3.21
C GLU A 452 -26.63 -6.67 -4.49
N SER A 453 -27.36 -7.79 -4.44
CA SER A 453 -28.14 -8.31 -5.58
C SER A 453 -29.27 -7.35 -5.97
N ILE A 454 -29.96 -6.75 -4.99
CA ILE A 454 -31.03 -5.77 -5.23
C ILE A 454 -30.48 -4.52 -5.91
N ILE A 455 -29.38 -3.95 -5.42
CA ILE A 455 -28.74 -2.76 -5.99
C ILE A 455 -28.25 -3.05 -7.41
N THR A 456 -27.56 -4.17 -7.62
CA THR A 456 -27.07 -4.57 -8.95
C THR A 456 -28.21 -4.75 -9.94
N THR A 457 -29.32 -5.36 -9.53
CA THR A 457 -30.51 -5.52 -10.38
C THR A 457 -31.15 -4.17 -10.71
N ALA A 458 -31.31 -3.29 -9.72
CA ALA A 458 -31.90 -1.96 -9.90
C ALA A 458 -31.08 -1.10 -10.87
N LEU A 459 -29.74 -1.12 -10.75
CA LEU A 459 -28.84 -0.40 -11.65
C LEU A 459 -28.88 -0.97 -13.08
N ASN A 460 -28.93 -2.30 -13.22
CA ASN A 460 -29.04 -2.95 -14.53
C ASN A 460 -30.37 -2.60 -15.22
N ASP A 461 -31.49 -2.63 -14.49
CA ASP A 461 -32.81 -2.27 -15.00
C ASP A 461 -32.85 -0.80 -15.47
N ALA A 462 -32.26 0.12 -14.68
CA ALA A 462 -32.12 1.53 -15.05
C ALA A 462 -31.21 1.74 -16.29
N SER A 463 -30.13 0.96 -16.42
CA SER A 463 -29.26 1.04 -17.59
C SER A 463 -29.94 0.55 -18.88
N LEU A 464 -30.86 -0.41 -18.77
CA LEU A 464 -31.61 -0.99 -19.89
C LEU A 464 -32.74 -0.08 -20.37
N SER A 465 -33.42 0.65 -19.46
CA SER A 465 -34.46 1.62 -19.83
C SER A 465 -33.92 2.84 -20.58
N HIS A 466 -32.66 3.24 -20.35
CA HIS A 466 -32.05 4.41 -20.98
C HIS A 466 -31.25 4.12 -22.27
N LYS A 467 -30.88 2.86 -22.53
CA LYS A 467 -30.25 2.43 -23.81
C LYS A 467 -31.15 2.59 -25.03
N SER A 468 -32.45 2.84 -24.86
CA SER A 468 -33.34 3.28 -25.95
C SER A 468 -33.22 4.77 -26.29
N SER A 469 -32.37 5.53 -25.60
CA SER A 469 -32.25 6.98 -25.81
C SER A 469 -30.83 7.54 -25.93
N TYR A 470 -29.79 7.08 -25.21
CA TYR A 470 -28.40 7.55 -25.41
C TYR A 470 -27.34 6.51 -25.01
N SER A 471 -26.19 6.55 -25.67
CA SER A 471 -25.07 5.62 -25.52
C SER A 471 -24.14 6.00 -24.36
N GLY A 472 -24.29 5.36 -23.20
CA GLY A 472 -23.26 5.36 -22.15
C GLY A 472 -23.81 5.55 -20.75
N VAL A 473 -23.50 4.60 -19.86
CA VAL A 473 -23.89 4.64 -18.43
C VAL A 473 -23.17 5.79 -17.69
N ASP A 474 -22.00 6.21 -18.18
CA ASP A 474 -21.20 7.30 -17.61
C ASP A 474 -21.68 8.71 -18.01
N GLU A 475 -22.49 8.87 -19.06
CA GLU A 475 -23.01 10.18 -19.47
C GLU A 475 -24.28 10.58 -18.72
N PHE A 476 -25.08 9.62 -18.24
CA PHE A 476 -26.28 9.90 -17.44
C PHE A 476 -25.94 10.54 -16.09
N CYS A 477 -24.80 10.17 -15.49
CA CYS A 477 -24.38 10.65 -14.17
C CYS A 477 -23.54 11.94 -14.20
N LYS A 478 -23.32 12.54 -15.38
CA LYS A 478 -22.60 13.82 -15.53
C LYS A 478 -23.49 15.05 -15.34
N GLY A 479 -24.82 14.90 -15.28
CA GLY A 479 -25.76 15.99 -15.03
C GLY A 479 -26.37 15.94 -13.64
N ASN A 480 -25.88 16.77 -12.72
CA ASN A 480 -26.46 17.24 -11.42
C ASN A 480 -27.18 16.24 -10.48
N SER A 481 -27.26 14.96 -10.79
CA SER A 481 -28.12 13.99 -10.10
C SER A 481 -27.35 12.68 -9.99
N ARG A 482 -26.22 12.72 -9.27
CA ARG A 482 -25.56 11.47 -8.88
C ARG A 482 -26.50 10.74 -7.93
N CYS A 483 -27.01 9.56 -8.28
CA CYS A 483 -27.73 8.73 -7.30
C CYS A 483 -26.72 8.31 -6.22
N VAL A 484 -27.10 8.26 -4.95
CA VAL A 484 -26.24 7.82 -3.84
C VAL A 484 -26.99 6.85 -2.95
#